data_AF-A0A2V6EXV0-F1
#
_entry.id   AF-A0A2V6EXV0-F1
#
_cell.length_a   1.000
_cell.length_b   1.000
_cell.length_c   1.000
_cell.angle_alpha   90.00
_cell.angle_beta   90.00
_cell.angle_gamma   90.00
#
_symmetry.space_group_name_H-M   'P 1'
#
loop_
_entity.id
_entity.type
_entity.pdbx_description
1 polymer ?
#
loop_
_entity_poly.entity_id
_entity_poly.type
_entity_poly.pdbx_seq_one_letter_code
_entity_poly.pdbx_strand_id
1 'polypeptide(L)'
;MKAATTDHRVTTRIVAGVAVVGLIVHLLTIHRYGYFRDELYYIACARYLDFGYVDLAPLSAFLLRIELILFSSSLFALRIFPALASAVTVALAGMLARELGGRVWAITLACTGMLGSLFFLAVGNFYSPNVL
;
A
#
# COMPACT_ATOMS: atom_id res chain seq x y z
N MET A 1 35.83 13.56 9.80
CA MET A 1 34.91 12.51 10.27
C MET A 1 34.60 11.58 9.10
N LYS A 2 34.97 10.30 9.18
CA LYS A 2 34.75 9.31 8.10
C LYS A 2 33.26 8.95 8.09
N ALA A 3 32.55 9.24 7.00
CA ALA A 3 31.19 8.77 6.81
C ALA A 3 31.21 7.23 6.85
N ALA A 4 30.65 6.65 7.90
CA ALA A 4 30.54 5.21 8.02
C ALA A 4 29.57 4.72 6.94
N THR A 5 30.09 4.02 5.94
CA THR A 5 29.35 3.43 4.83
C THR A 5 28.30 2.47 5.37
N THR A 6 27.04 2.87 5.36
CA THR A 6 25.92 2.01 5.75
C THR A 6 25.79 0.87 4.75
N ASP A 7 25.76 -0.39 5.22
CA ASP A 7 25.62 -1.55 4.34
C ASP A 7 24.26 -1.52 3.63
N HIS A 8 24.29 -1.29 2.32
CA HIS A 8 23.11 -1.21 1.48
C HIS A 8 22.33 -2.54 1.43
N ARG A 9 23.00 -3.68 1.60
CA ARG A 9 22.35 -5.00 1.62
C ARG A 9 21.53 -5.18 2.89
N VAL A 10 22.08 -4.79 4.03
CA VAL A 10 21.38 -4.88 5.33
C VAL A 10 20.15 -3.98 5.33
N THR A 11 20.30 -2.72 4.91
CA THR A 11 19.16 -1.78 4.85
C THR A 11 18.07 -2.25 3.90
N THR A 12 18.44 -2.76 2.71
CA THR A 12 17.46 -3.30 1.75
C THR A 12 16.72 -4.51 2.32
N ARG A 13 17.41 -5.40 3.04
CA ARG A 13 16.77 -6.56 3.71
C ARG A 13 15.77 -6.12 4.78
N ILE A 14 16.09 -5.08 5.54
CA ILE A 14 15.17 -4.53 6.56
C ILE A 14 13.92 -3.96 5.90
N VAL A 15 14.10 -3.10 4.90
CA VAL A 15 13.00 -2.48 4.15
C VAL A 15 12.08 -3.55 3.55
N ALA A 16 12.67 -4.52 2.84
CA ALA A 16 11.94 -5.64 2.25
C ALA A 16 11.23 -6.48 3.31
N GLY A 17 11.90 -6.79 4.42
CA GLY A 17 11.35 -7.59 5.51
C GLY A 17 10.11 -6.94 6.13
N VAL A 18 10.19 -5.65 6.47
CA VAL A 18 9.06 -4.92 7.08
C VAL A 18 7.91 -4.75 6.10
N ALA A 19 8.20 -4.44 4.82
CA ALA A 19 7.17 -4.34 3.78
C ALA A 19 6.44 -5.68 3.56
N VAL A 20 7.17 -6.80 3.53
CA VAL A 20 6.59 -8.14 3.41
C VAL A 20 5.73 -8.49 4.63
N VAL A 21 6.17 -8.15 5.84
CA VAL A 21 5.36 -8.33 7.05
C VAL A 21 4.05 -7.54 6.95
N GLY A 22 4.11 -6.27 6.52
CA GLY A 22 2.92 -5.45 6.30
C GLY A 22 1.97 -6.06 5.27
N LEU A 23 2.49 -6.56 4.15
CA LEU A 23 1.70 -7.24 3.12
C LEU A 23 1.03 -8.51 3.67
N ILE A 24 1.76 -9.34 4.41
CA ILE A 24 1.22 -10.56 5.03
C ILE A 24 0.08 -10.20 6.00
N VAL A 25 0.25 -9.17 6.82
CA VAL A 25 -0.81 -8.71 7.74
C VAL A 25 -2.08 -8.35 6.95
N HIS A 26 -1.96 -7.55 5.89
CA HIS A 26 -3.11 -7.20 5.04
C HIS A 26 -3.78 -8.43 4.43
N LEU A 27 -3.00 -9.34 3.84
CA LEU A 27 -3.52 -10.58 3.22
C LEU A 27 -4.23 -11.49 4.23
N LEU A 28 -3.72 -11.60 5.46
CA LEU A 28 -4.37 -12.38 6.53
C LEU A 28 -5.68 -11.75 7.02
N THR A 29 -5.82 -10.43 6.90
CA THR A 29 -7.02 -9.69 7.35
C THR A 29 -8.03 -9.41 6.25
N ILE A 30 -7.70 -9.70 4.98
CA ILE A 30 -8.45 -9.27 3.80
C ILE A 30 -9.92 -9.72 3.77
N HIS A 31 -10.25 -10.86 4.39
CA HIS A 31 -11.61 -11.42 4.46
C HIS A 31 -12.32 -11.18 5.81
N ARG A 32 -11.69 -10.46 6.75
CA ARG A 32 -12.27 -10.25 8.09
C ARG A 32 -13.42 -9.24 8.10
N TYR A 33 -13.46 -8.36 7.10
CA TYR A 33 -14.49 -7.33 6.95
C TYR A 33 -15.17 -7.45 5.59
N GLY A 34 -16.47 -7.16 5.54
CA GLY A 34 -17.23 -7.05 4.29
C GLY A 34 -16.83 -5.80 3.49
N TYR A 35 -17.57 -5.50 2.43
CA TYR A 35 -17.34 -4.32 1.60
C TYR A 35 -17.41 -3.02 2.43
N PHE A 36 -16.41 -2.17 2.26
CA PHE A 36 -16.43 -0.81 2.73
C PHE A 36 -17.43 0.00 1.89
N ARG A 37 -18.07 1.00 2.51
CA ARG A 37 -19.20 1.74 1.91
C ARG A 37 -18.87 2.26 0.51
N ASP A 38 -17.68 2.81 0.34
CA ASP A 38 -17.28 3.47 -0.90
C ASP A 38 -16.79 2.46 -1.96
N GLU A 39 -16.41 1.23 -1.57
CA GLU A 39 -15.95 0.19 -2.51
C GLU A 39 -17.05 -0.18 -3.52
N LEU A 40 -18.31 -0.23 -3.09
CA LEU A 40 -19.43 -0.51 -3.99
C LEU A 40 -19.62 0.59 -5.04
N TYR A 41 -19.40 1.85 -4.65
CA TYR A 41 -19.41 2.98 -5.56
C TYR A 41 -18.24 2.88 -6.55
N TYR A 42 -17.03 2.61 -6.08
CA TYR A 42 -15.85 2.48 -6.94
C TYR A 42 -15.98 1.33 -7.94
N ILE A 43 -16.56 0.20 -7.54
CA ILE A 43 -16.86 -0.92 -8.47
C ILE A 43 -17.81 -0.46 -9.58
N ALA A 44 -18.84 0.33 -9.25
CA ALA A 44 -19.75 0.86 -10.26
C ALA A 44 -19.04 1.80 -11.23
N CYS A 45 -18.20 2.71 -10.72
CA CYS A 45 -17.37 3.61 -11.54
C CYS A 45 -16.39 2.85 -12.44
N ALA A 46 -15.76 1.80 -11.93
CA ALA A 46 -14.85 0.97 -12.72
C ALA A 46 -15.57 0.17 -13.80
N ARG A 47 -16.85 -0.21 -13.60
CA ARG A 47 -17.66 -0.88 -14.64
C ARG A 47 -18.03 0.06 -15.78
N TYR A 48 -18.19 1.35 -15.50
CA TYR A 48 -18.56 2.38 -16.47
C TYR A 48 -17.51 3.49 -16.48
N LEU A 49 -16.32 3.20 -17.00
CA LEU A 49 -15.24 4.18 -17.01
C LEU A 49 -15.67 5.49 -17.71
N ASP A 50 -15.59 6.57 -16.97
CA ASP A 50 -15.82 7.94 -17.43
C ASP A 50 -14.80 8.87 -16.75
N PHE A 51 -14.45 9.96 -17.42
CA PHE A 51 -13.40 10.90 -16.97
C PHE A 51 -13.92 12.01 -16.05
N GLY A 52 -15.21 11.97 -15.69
CA GLY A 52 -15.89 13.02 -14.92
C GLY A 52 -16.23 12.69 -13.47
N TYR A 53 -15.73 11.58 -12.91
CA TYR A 53 -16.03 11.23 -11.51
C TYR A 53 -15.41 12.25 -10.55
N VAL A 54 -16.25 12.83 -9.70
CA VAL A 54 -15.84 13.84 -8.70
C VAL A 54 -14.94 13.22 -7.62
N ASP A 55 -15.27 12.00 -7.21
CA ASP A 55 -14.63 11.34 -6.06
C ASP A 55 -13.53 10.34 -6.47
N LEU A 56 -13.36 10.08 -7.77
CA LEU A 56 -12.47 9.04 -8.28
C LEU A 56 -11.62 9.55 -9.45
N ALA A 57 -10.31 9.60 -9.26
CA ALA A 57 -9.39 9.93 -10.34
C ALA A 57 -9.50 8.86 -11.46
N PRO A 58 -9.45 9.26 -12.75
CA PRO A 58 -9.58 8.33 -13.86
C PRO A 58 -8.59 7.15 -13.81
N LEU A 59 -7.37 7.40 -13.33
CA LEU A 59 -6.36 6.36 -13.15
C LEU A 59 -6.77 5.31 -12.11
N SER A 60 -7.36 5.73 -10.99
CA SER A 60 -7.85 4.82 -9.95
C SER A 60 -8.98 3.95 -10.49
N ALA A 61 -9.98 4.55 -11.15
CA ALA A 61 -11.06 3.81 -11.79
C ALA A 61 -10.54 2.79 -12.81
N PHE A 62 -9.53 3.16 -13.60
CA PHE A 62 -8.91 2.30 -14.59
C PHE A 62 -8.16 1.11 -13.97
N LEU A 63 -7.37 1.34 -12.92
CA LEU A 63 -6.69 0.26 -12.18
C LEU A 63 -7.71 -0.72 -11.58
N LEU A 64 -8.78 -0.19 -10.98
CA LEU A 64 -9.87 -1.01 -10.44
C LEU A 64 -10.59 -1.81 -11.53
N ARG A 65 -10.73 -1.27 -12.75
CA ARG A 65 -11.28 -2.02 -13.88
C ARG A 65 -10.38 -3.19 -14.27
N ILE A 66 -9.06 -3.01 -14.25
CA ILE A 66 -8.10 -4.11 -14.50
C ILE A 66 -8.25 -5.20 -13.43
N GLU A 67 -8.35 -4.82 -12.15
CA GLU A 67 -8.60 -5.77 -11.05
C GLU A 67 -9.87 -6.60 -11.26
N LEU A 68 -10.97 -5.93 -11.59
CA LEU A 68 -12.26 -6.58 -11.82
C LEU A 68 -12.21 -7.54 -13.01
N ILE A 69 -11.38 -7.29 -14.02
CA ILE A 69 -11.19 -8.19 -15.16
C ILE A 69 -10.34 -9.40 -14.77
N LEU A 70 -9.28 -9.20 -13.98
CA LEU A 70 -8.32 -10.26 -13.63
C LEU A 70 -8.86 -11.22 -12.54
N PHE A 71 -9.54 -10.68 -11.54
CA PHE A 71 -9.89 -11.42 -10.32
C PHE A 71 -11.40 -11.44 -10.04
N SER A 72 -12.22 -10.92 -10.98
CA SER A 72 -13.66 -10.75 -10.83
C SER A 72 -14.03 -9.80 -9.67
N SER A 73 -15.32 -9.65 -9.39
CA SER A 73 -15.82 -8.85 -8.25
C SER A 73 -15.73 -9.63 -6.93
N SER A 74 -14.51 -10.00 -6.54
CA SER A 74 -14.18 -10.59 -5.25
C SER A 74 -13.60 -9.54 -4.30
N LEU A 75 -13.86 -9.65 -2.99
CA LEU A 75 -13.21 -8.83 -1.96
C LEU A 75 -11.68 -8.90 -2.04
N PHE A 76 -11.15 -10.06 -2.44
CA PHE A 76 -9.72 -10.24 -2.64
C PHE A 76 -9.17 -9.39 -3.78
N ALA A 77 -9.92 -9.29 -4.89
CA ALA A 77 -9.54 -8.51 -6.07
C ALA A 77 -9.33 -7.04 -5.71
N LEU A 78 -10.25 -6.49 -4.93
CA LEU A 78 -10.31 -5.07 -4.59
C LEU A 78 -9.25 -4.63 -3.59
N ARG A 79 -8.71 -5.56 -2.81
CA ARG A 79 -7.83 -5.26 -1.68
C ARG A 79 -6.38 -5.64 -1.94
N ILE A 80 -6.09 -6.38 -3.01
CA ILE A 80 -4.71 -6.77 -3.31
C ILE A 80 -3.85 -5.56 -3.71
N PHE A 81 -4.38 -4.63 -4.50
CA PHE A 81 -3.65 -3.41 -4.87
C PHE A 81 -3.49 -2.45 -3.70
N PRO A 82 -4.53 -2.13 -2.89
CA PRO A 82 -4.37 -1.42 -1.62
C PRO A 82 -3.31 -2.03 -0.70
N ALA A 83 -3.31 -3.36 -0.55
CA ALA A 83 -2.34 -4.06 0.29
C ALA A 83 -0.91 -3.94 -0.26
N LEU A 84 -0.74 -4.06 -1.58
CA LEU A 84 0.55 -3.87 -2.25
C LEU A 84 1.03 -2.43 -2.15
N ALA A 85 0.16 -1.45 -2.38
CA ALA A 85 0.50 -0.04 -2.31
C ALA A 85 0.85 0.39 -0.87
N SER A 86 0.16 -0.17 0.14
CA SER A 86 0.53 -0.02 1.55
C SER A 86 1.94 -0.57 1.83
N ALA A 87 2.26 -1.76 1.32
CA ALA A 87 3.61 -2.35 1.45
C ALA A 87 4.69 -1.52 0.73
N VAL A 88 4.38 -0.98 -0.46
CA VAL A 88 5.27 -0.06 -1.19
C VAL A 88 5.48 1.23 -0.41
N THR A 89 4.45 1.76 0.25
CA THR A 89 4.56 2.97 1.07
C THR A 89 5.52 2.78 2.25
N VAL A 90 5.46 1.62 2.91
CA VAL A 90 6.45 1.23 3.94
C VAL A 90 7.85 1.15 3.34
N ALA A 91 7.99 0.57 2.13
CA ALA A 91 9.28 0.47 1.48
C ALA A 91 9.86 1.85 1.11
N LEU A 92 9.03 2.75 0.58
CA LEU A 92 9.39 4.12 0.25
C LEU A 92 9.81 4.93 1.47
N ALA A 93 9.12 4.77 2.61
CA ALA A 93 9.52 5.41 3.86
C ALA A 93 10.96 5.03 4.27
N GLY A 94 11.29 3.74 4.16
CA GLY A 94 12.64 3.24 4.41
C GLY A 94 13.68 3.72 3.39
N MET A 95 13.31 3.76 2.11
CA MET A 95 14.18 4.28 1.04
C MET A 95 14.47 5.77 1.21
N LEU A 96 13.46 6.58 1.54
CA LEU A 96 13.62 8.00 1.81
C LEU A 96 14.49 8.24 3.05
N ALA A 97 14.27 7.50 4.13
CA ALA A 97 15.13 7.57 5.31
C ALA A 97 16.60 7.26 4.97
N ARG A 98 16.84 6.35 4.02
CA ARG A 98 18.19 6.03 3.52
C ARG A 98 18.79 7.15 2.67
N GLU A 99 18.03 7.73 1.75
CA GLU A 99 18.48 8.87 0.91
C GLU A 99 18.82 10.10 1.76
N LEU A 100 18.13 10.30 2.87
CA LEU A 100 18.41 11.36 3.85
C LEU A 100 19.65 11.09 4.72
N GLY A 101 20.43 10.04 4.44
CA GLY A 101 21.62 9.66 5.20
C GLY A 101 21.32 8.87 6.47
N GLY A 102 20.09 8.37 6.63
CA GLY A 102 19.70 7.51 7.74
C GLY A 102 20.47 6.20 7.76
N ARG A 103 20.88 5.79 8.97
CA ARG A 103 21.53 4.51 9.21
C ARG A 103 20.49 3.45 9.54
N VAL A 104 20.94 2.22 9.84
CA VAL A 104 20.06 1.07 10.15
C VAL A 104 18.94 1.44 11.13
N TRP A 105 19.26 2.12 12.24
CA TRP A 105 18.27 2.53 13.23
C TRP A 105 17.18 3.46 12.68
N ALA A 106 17.57 4.48 11.91
CA ALA A 106 16.63 5.45 11.33
C ALA A 106 15.72 4.79 10.29
N ILE A 107 16.27 3.89 9.47
CA ILE A 107 15.51 3.16 8.45
C ILE A 107 14.53 2.19 9.10
N THR A 108 14.97 1.42 10.10
CA THR A 108 14.08 0.52 10.84
C THR A 108 12.94 1.31 11.49
N LEU A 109 13.26 2.42 12.17
CA LEU A 109 12.26 3.27 12.81
C LEU A 109 11.26 3.86 11.81
N ALA A 110 11.72 4.30 10.64
CA ALA A 110 10.84 4.80 9.58
C ALA A 110 9.89 3.71 9.05
N CYS A 111 10.42 2.51 8.79
CA CYS A 111 9.62 1.40 8.29
C CYS A 111 8.60 0.92 9.33
N THR A 112 9.02 0.72 10.58
CA THR A 112 8.12 0.26 11.65
C THR A 112 7.14 1.35 12.08
N GLY A 113 7.54 2.62 12.04
CA GLY A 113 6.65 3.76 12.28
C GLY A 113 5.55 3.86 11.22
N MET A 114 5.90 3.66 9.94
CA MET A 114 4.91 3.59 8.86
C MET A 114 3.97 2.40 9.03
N LEU A 115 4.52 1.21 9.29
CA LEU A 115 3.73 -0.01 9.51
C LEU A 115 2.82 0.10 10.74
N GLY A 116 3.26 0.76 11.81
CA GLY A 116 2.49 0.97 13.03
C GLY A 116 1.45 2.08 12.94
N SER A 117 1.41 2.83 11.84
CA SER A 117 0.40 3.87 11.64
C SER A 117 -0.97 3.24 11.41
N LEU A 118 -1.86 3.39 12.40
CA LEU A 118 -3.22 2.86 12.36
C LEU A 118 -3.99 3.34 11.13
N PHE A 119 -3.77 4.58 10.71
CA PHE A 119 -4.40 5.12 9.52
C PHE A 119 -3.96 4.37 8.26
N PHE A 120 -2.66 4.20 8.03
CA PHE A 120 -2.16 3.48 6.84
C PHE A 120 -2.50 1.98 6.87
N LEU A 121 -2.56 1.37 8.05
CA LEU A 121 -3.07 0.01 8.21
C LEU A 121 -4.56 -0.10 7.87
N ALA A 122 -5.37 0.89 8.24
CA ALA A 122 -6.79 0.89 7.92
C ALA A 122 -7.01 1.06 6.42
N VAL A 123 -6.39 2.08 5.80
CA VAL A 123 -6.58 2.39 4.37
C VAL A 123 -6.02 1.27 3.47
N GLY A 124 -4.97 0.56 3.87
CA GLY A 124 -4.48 -0.61 3.12
C GLY A 124 -5.44 -1.80 3.08
N ASN A 125 -6.50 -1.81 3.90
CA ASN A 125 -7.45 -2.91 4.02
C ASN A 125 -8.75 -2.71 3.22
N PHE A 126 -8.95 -1.55 2.60
CA PHE A 126 -10.08 -1.28 1.72
C PHE A 126 -9.62 -0.49 0.49
N TYR A 127 -10.35 -0.61 -0.62
CA TYR A 127 -10.04 0.19 -1.79
C TYR A 127 -10.35 1.66 -1.52
N SER A 128 -9.34 2.52 -1.65
CA SER A 128 -9.47 3.97 -1.53
C SER A 128 -8.45 4.65 -2.44
N PRO A 129 -8.80 5.81 -3.05
CA PRO A 129 -7.82 6.62 -3.75
C PRO A 129 -6.69 7.16 -2.85
N ASN A 130 -6.82 7.05 -1.53
CA ASN A 130 -5.81 7.56 -0.59
C ASN A 130 -4.60 6.63 -0.43
N VAL A 131 -4.69 5.37 -0.87
CA VAL A 131 -3.58 4.40 -0.79
C VAL A 131 -2.91 4.15 -2.15
N LEU A 132 -3.56 4.57 -3.25
CA LEU A 132 -3.05 4.49 -4.62
C LEU A 132 -2.45 5.83 -5.06
#